data_AF-F2NNC0-F1
#
_entry.id   AF-F2NNC0-F1
#
_cell.length_a   1.000
_cell.length_b   1.000
_cell.length_c   1.000
_cell.angle_alpha   90.00
_cell.angle_beta   90.00
_cell.angle_gamma   90.00
#
_symmetry.space_group_name_H-M   'P 1'
#
loop_
_entity.id
_entity.type
_entity.pdbx_description
1 polymer ?
#
loop_
_entity_poly.entity_id
_entity_poly.type
_entity_poly.pdbx_seq_one_letter_code
_entity_poly.pdbx_strand_id
1 'polypeptide(L)'
;MQAPGASLSPTQPLEPALEAIWADLEVLSSFTKSFVDEYGTSYAYLEGGYGGETVLLWAPRAWAVEALRALRPLRYRGRVVLALDASPGDLAPFERALYWTAPRRALIVVEGRGVGARFGGWKAVNGERRPLEAPEPADAVQRTAPTGLVYVEERRYPAWEAPAPEGLPLLEGPHQGHAAWARGVPTYGVGLVSLSETLAALLGTWGLLEGES
;
A
#
# COMPACT_ATOMS: atom_id res chain seq x y z
N MET A 1 -13.36 45.73 -29.69
CA MET A 1 -12.24 44.87 -29.23
C MET A 1 -12.74 44.04 -28.05
N GLN A 2 -13.18 42.81 -28.31
CA GLN A 2 -13.46 41.80 -27.28
C GLN A 2 -12.33 40.78 -27.31
N ALA A 3 -11.75 40.48 -26.15
CA ALA A 3 -10.80 39.39 -25.98
C ALA A 3 -11.58 38.05 -25.90
N PRO A 4 -11.05 36.95 -26.48
CA PRO A 4 -11.75 35.67 -26.51
C PRO A 4 -11.65 34.97 -25.14
N GLY A 5 -12.78 34.41 -24.71
CA GLY A 5 -12.89 33.57 -23.53
C GLY A 5 -12.15 32.24 -23.72
N ALA A 6 -11.30 31.89 -22.75
CA ALA A 6 -10.81 30.54 -22.59
C ALA A 6 -11.96 29.68 -22.02
N SER A 7 -12.66 28.98 -22.91
CA SER A 7 -13.55 27.89 -22.52
C SER A 7 -12.71 26.79 -21.88
N LEU A 8 -13.01 26.50 -20.61
CA LEU A 8 -12.59 25.27 -19.95
C LEU A 8 -13.07 24.10 -20.82
N SER A 9 -12.15 23.22 -21.22
CA SER A 9 -12.52 21.99 -21.91
C SER A 9 -13.41 21.15 -20.99
N PRO A 10 -14.55 20.63 -21.47
CA PRO A 10 -15.37 19.73 -20.67
C PRO A 10 -14.60 18.44 -20.43
N THR A 11 -14.62 17.99 -19.17
CA THR A 11 -14.20 16.66 -18.72
C THR A 11 -14.66 15.63 -19.74
N GLN A 12 -13.72 14.97 -20.42
CA GLN A 12 -14.10 13.89 -21.33
C GLN A 12 -14.92 12.86 -20.53
N PRO A 13 -16.08 12.42 -21.03
CA PRO A 13 -16.86 11.39 -20.35
C PRO A 13 -15.98 10.15 -20.23
N LEU A 14 -15.94 9.57 -19.04
CA LEU A 14 -15.28 8.29 -18.79
C LEU A 14 -15.91 7.28 -19.75
N GLU A 15 -15.09 6.46 -20.42
CA GLU A 15 -15.61 5.49 -21.39
C GLU A 15 -16.71 4.64 -20.73
N PRO A 16 -17.82 4.31 -21.43
CA PRO A 16 -18.98 3.61 -20.84
C PRO A 16 -18.63 2.31 -20.11
N ALA A 17 -17.55 1.64 -20.54
CA ALA A 17 -17.03 0.45 -19.87
C ALA A 17 -16.39 0.77 -18.51
N LEU A 18 -15.72 1.91 -18.39
CA LEU A 18 -15.13 2.38 -17.14
C LEU A 18 -16.22 2.82 -16.16
N GLU A 19 -17.26 3.50 -16.63
CA GLU A 19 -18.44 3.83 -15.81
C GLU A 19 -19.16 2.58 -15.29
N ALA A 20 -19.34 1.56 -16.13
CA ALA A 20 -19.92 0.28 -15.72
C ALA A 20 -19.04 -0.43 -14.66
N ILE A 21 -17.72 -0.43 -14.84
CA ILE A 21 -16.78 -0.98 -13.85
C ILE A 21 -16.84 -0.20 -12.53
N TRP A 22 -16.96 1.13 -12.56
CA TRP A 22 -17.12 1.95 -11.36
C TRP A 22 -18.43 1.67 -10.64
N ALA A 23 -19.54 1.52 -11.36
CA ALA A 23 -20.84 1.17 -10.79
C ALA A 23 -20.83 -0.24 -10.18
N ASP A 24 -20.21 -1.21 -10.86
CA ASP A 24 -20.04 -2.57 -10.34
C ASP A 24 -19.13 -2.58 -9.10
N LEU A 25 -18.06 -1.79 -9.10
CA LEU A 25 -17.20 -1.59 -7.93
C LEU A 25 -17.96 -0.94 -6.78
N GLU A 26 -18.82 0.04 -7.03
CA GLU A 26 -19.65 0.70 -6.02
C GLU A 26 -20.66 -0.28 -5.41
N VAL A 27 -21.27 -1.14 -6.23
CA VAL A 27 -22.14 -2.23 -5.74
C VAL A 27 -21.34 -3.27 -4.96
N LEU A 28 -20.18 -3.71 -5.45
CA LEU A 28 -19.31 -4.64 -4.73
C LEU A 28 -18.73 -4.04 -3.43
N SER A 29 -18.55 -2.72 -3.39
CA SER A 29 -18.16 -1.93 -2.23
C SER A 29 -19.23 -1.92 -1.13
N SER A 30 -20.47 -2.29 -1.45
CA SER A 30 -21.55 -2.47 -0.48
C SER A 30 -21.57 -3.86 0.16
N PHE A 31 -20.93 -4.86 -0.47
CA PHE A 31 -20.79 -6.24 0.02
C PHE A 31 -19.44 -6.52 0.67
N THR A 32 -18.43 -5.67 0.41
CA THR A 32 -17.16 -5.62 1.12
C THR A 32 -17.20 -4.43 2.08
N LYS A 33 -16.71 -4.53 3.33
CA LYS A 33 -16.56 -3.29 4.12
C LYS A 33 -15.50 -2.46 3.41
N SER A 34 -15.91 -1.38 2.77
CA SER A 34 -15.03 -0.49 2.04
C SER A 34 -15.24 0.94 2.50
N PHE A 35 -14.17 1.72 2.53
CA PHE A 35 -14.24 3.14 2.87
C PHE A 35 -13.01 3.87 2.35
N VAL A 36 -13.07 5.19 2.37
CA VAL A 36 -11.96 6.09 2.06
C VAL A 36 -11.62 6.90 3.31
N ASP A 37 -10.33 6.96 3.67
CA ASP A 37 -9.89 7.74 4.82
C ASP A 37 -9.61 9.21 4.48
N GLU A 38 -9.20 9.98 5.48
CA GLU A 38 -8.88 11.40 5.31
C GLU A 38 -7.68 11.66 4.40
N TYR A 39 -6.84 10.67 4.09
CA TYR A 39 -5.73 10.78 3.13
C TYR A 39 -6.15 10.38 1.70
N GLY A 40 -7.40 9.95 1.51
CA GLY A 40 -7.89 9.46 0.22
C GLY A 40 -7.50 8.02 -0.08
N THR A 41 -6.95 7.30 0.89
CA THR A 41 -6.64 5.87 0.80
C THR A 41 -7.94 5.08 0.73
N SER A 42 -8.09 4.21 -0.26
CA SER A 42 -9.25 3.33 -0.35
C SER A 42 -8.96 2.00 0.32
N TYR A 43 -9.89 1.54 1.17
CA TYR A 43 -9.79 0.27 1.87
C TYR A 43 -10.85 -0.69 1.34
N ALA A 44 -10.47 -1.96 1.17
CA ALA A 44 -11.38 -3.06 0.89
C ALA A 44 -11.07 -4.23 1.83
N TYR A 45 -12.06 -4.63 2.63
CA TYR A 45 -11.95 -5.75 3.56
C TYR A 45 -12.38 -7.01 2.82
N LEU A 46 -11.42 -7.90 2.58
CA LEU A 46 -11.61 -9.16 1.89
C LEU A 46 -11.61 -10.27 2.95
N GLU A 47 -12.79 -10.80 3.23
CA GLU A 47 -12.95 -11.91 4.19
C GLU A 47 -12.54 -13.23 3.55
N GLY A 48 -11.73 -14.00 4.27
CA GLY A 48 -11.39 -15.37 3.95
C GLY A 48 -12.21 -16.38 4.78
N GLY A 49 -11.68 -17.59 4.90
CA GLY A 49 -12.23 -18.63 5.77
C GLY A 49 -12.07 -18.36 7.26
N TYR A 50 -12.68 -19.22 8.07
CA TYR A 50 -12.69 -19.08 9.53
C TYR A 50 -11.30 -19.29 10.17
N GLY A 51 -11.05 -18.59 11.27
CA GLY A 51 -9.75 -18.54 11.94
C GLY A 51 -8.78 -17.59 11.22
N GLY A 52 -7.50 -17.57 11.62
CA GLY A 52 -6.49 -16.74 10.99
C GLY A 52 -6.40 -15.32 11.56
N GLU A 53 -5.81 -14.42 10.78
CA GLU A 53 -5.39 -13.09 11.23
C GLU A 53 -5.75 -12.00 10.21
N THR A 54 -5.61 -10.73 10.59
CA THR A 54 -5.73 -9.60 9.66
C THR A 54 -4.38 -9.27 9.06
N VAL A 55 -4.28 -9.34 7.74
CA VAL A 55 -3.10 -8.92 6.95
C VAL A 55 -3.46 -7.64 6.20
N LEU A 56 -2.62 -6.61 6.35
CA LEU A 56 -2.72 -5.40 5.52
C LEU A 56 -1.92 -5.61 4.23
N LEU A 57 -2.54 -5.48 3.06
CA LEU A 57 -1.84 -5.35 1.78
C LEU A 57 -1.91 -3.88 1.35
N TRP A 58 -0.81 -3.17 1.53
CA TRP A 58 -0.64 -1.78 1.13
C TRP A 58 -0.10 -1.70 -0.30
N ALA A 59 -0.77 -1.00 -1.19
CA ALA A 59 -0.34 -0.84 -2.58
C ALA A 59 -0.60 0.58 -3.07
N PRO A 60 0.26 1.15 -3.93
CA PRO A 60 -0.11 2.33 -4.70
C PRO A 60 -1.43 2.11 -5.46
N ARG A 61 -2.31 3.11 -5.49
CA ARG A 61 -3.59 3.02 -6.20
C ARG A 61 -3.42 2.65 -7.68
N ALA A 62 -2.31 3.02 -8.30
CA ALA A 62 -1.98 2.67 -9.68
C ALA A 62 -1.85 1.16 -9.93
N TRP A 63 -1.59 0.35 -8.89
CA TRP A 63 -1.43 -1.11 -8.99
C TRP A 63 -2.61 -1.90 -8.42
N ALA A 64 -3.78 -1.26 -8.30
CA ALA A 64 -4.98 -1.87 -7.73
C ALA A 64 -5.39 -3.14 -8.49
N VAL A 65 -5.33 -3.12 -9.83
CA VAL A 65 -5.74 -4.25 -10.67
C VAL A 65 -4.80 -5.44 -10.48
N GLU A 66 -3.50 -5.20 -10.40
CA GLU A 66 -2.47 -6.21 -10.18
C GLU A 66 -2.62 -6.84 -8.78
N ALA A 67 -2.82 -6.02 -7.76
CA ALA A 67 -3.05 -6.49 -6.40
C ALA A 67 -4.31 -7.37 -6.30
N LEU A 68 -5.43 -6.94 -6.91
CA LEU A 68 -6.66 -7.73 -6.95
C LEU A 68 -6.50 -9.03 -7.73
N ARG A 69 -5.81 -9.00 -8.88
CA ARG A 69 -5.52 -10.21 -9.67
C ARG A 69 -4.66 -11.21 -8.89
N ALA A 70 -3.68 -10.73 -8.13
CA ALA A 70 -2.82 -11.57 -7.32
C ALA A 70 -3.54 -12.18 -6.11
N LEU A 71 -4.50 -11.46 -5.52
CA LEU A 71 -5.31 -11.95 -4.40
C LEU A 71 -6.42 -12.91 -4.82
N ARG A 72 -7.04 -12.70 -5.99
CA ARG A 72 -8.20 -13.47 -6.48
C ARG A 72 -8.05 -15.00 -6.42
N PRO A 73 -6.93 -15.62 -6.83
CA PRO A 73 -6.81 -17.09 -6.80
C PRO A 73 -6.53 -17.64 -5.40
N LEU A 74 -6.18 -16.79 -4.43
CA LEU A 74 -5.76 -17.24 -3.11
C LEU A 74 -6.96 -17.51 -2.23
N ARG A 75 -6.97 -18.69 -1.61
CA ARG A 75 -7.87 -19.02 -0.51
C ARG A 75 -7.10 -18.90 0.79
N TYR A 76 -7.54 -17.98 1.64
CA TYR A 76 -6.88 -17.67 2.90
C TYR A 76 -7.86 -17.68 4.06
N ARG A 77 -7.33 -17.92 5.27
CA ARG A 77 -8.04 -17.79 6.54
C ARG A 77 -7.89 -16.37 7.07
N GLY A 78 -8.93 -15.88 7.72
CA GLY A 78 -8.93 -14.56 8.35
C GLY A 78 -9.32 -13.49 7.34
N ARG A 79 -8.48 -12.46 7.22
CA ARG A 79 -8.82 -11.28 6.44
C ARG A 79 -7.59 -10.66 5.78
N VAL A 80 -7.75 -10.26 4.53
CA VAL A 80 -6.85 -9.29 3.89
C VAL A 80 -7.55 -7.95 3.80
N VAL A 81 -6.94 -6.90 4.34
CA VAL A 81 -7.35 -5.53 4.08
C VAL A 81 -6.47 -5.00 2.96
N LEU A 82 -7.04 -4.83 1.77
CA LEU A 82 -6.37 -4.15 0.67
C LEU A 82 -6.51 -2.64 0.89
N ALA A 83 -5.39 -1.93 1.03
CA ALA A 83 -5.35 -0.49 1.18
C ALA A 83 -4.60 0.13 -0.01
N LEU A 84 -5.31 0.95 -0.78
CA LEU A 84 -4.83 1.60 -1.99
C LEU A 84 -4.40 3.03 -1.68
N ASP A 85 -3.09 3.23 -1.57
CA ASP A 85 -2.44 4.50 -1.27
C ASP A 85 -2.67 5.52 -2.39
N ALA A 86 -3.14 6.70 -1.99
CA ALA A 86 -3.33 7.83 -2.90
C ALA A 86 -2.16 8.83 -2.85
N SER A 87 -1.21 8.63 -1.94
CA SER A 87 0.01 9.43 -1.81
C SER A 87 1.14 8.84 -2.66
N PRO A 88 2.26 9.56 -2.85
CA PRO A 88 3.45 9.04 -3.55
C PRO A 88 4.29 8.09 -2.66
N GLY A 89 3.65 7.36 -1.74
CA GLY A 89 4.31 6.53 -0.74
C GLY A 89 4.74 7.30 0.52
N ASP A 90 4.01 8.35 0.89
CA ASP A 90 4.28 9.10 2.13
C ASP A 90 3.97 8.22 3.37
N LEU A 91 4.56 8.53 4.53
CA LEU A 91 4.39 7.70 5.75
C LEU A 91 3.04 7.88 6.42
N ALA A 92 2.55 9.11 6.52
CA ALA A 92 1.36 9.42 7.31
C ALA A 92 0.12 8.59 6.89
N PRO A 93 -0.18 8.40 5.58
CA PRO A 93 -1.25 7.51 5.14
C PRO A 93 -1.03 6.04 5.55
N PHE A 94 0.20 5.51 5.42
CA PHE A 94 0.50 4.14 5.80
C PHE A 94 0.39 3.94 7.33
N GLU A 95 0.89 4.88 8.11
CA GLU A 95 0.73 4.91 9.56
C GLU A 95 -0.75 4.95 9.97
N ARG A 96 -1.57 5.71 9.24
CA ARG A 96 -3.01 5.76 9.44
C ARG A 96 -3.67 4.42 9.15
N ALA A 97 -3.27 3.74 8.06
CA ALA A 97 -3.75 2.42 7.71
C ALA A 97 -3.41 1.37 8.79
N LEU A 98 -2.19 1.38 9.30
CA LEU A 98 -1.77 0.50 10.41
C LEU A 98 -2.60 0.71 11.67
N TYR A 99 -2.94 1.96 12.00
CA TYR A 99 -3.78 2.29 13.16
C TYR A 99 -5.21 1.74 12.99
N TRP A 100 -5.86 2.02 11.85
CA TRP A 100 -7.25 1.63 11.63
C TRP A 100 -7.45 0.13 11.47
N THR A 101 -6.54 -0.51 10.73
CA THR A 101 -6.68 -1.92 10.38
C THR A 101 -6.12 -2.84 11.46
N ALA A 102 -5.31 -2.30 12.38
CA ALA A 102 -4.63 -3.02 13.46
C ALA A 102 -4.13 -4.41 13.01
N PRO A 103 -3.37 -4.49 11.91
CA PRO A 103 -3.07 -5.76 11.28
C PRO A 103 -2.04 -6.53 12.11
N ARG A 104 -2.09 -7.86 12.03
CA ARG A 104 -1.05 -8.70 12.63
C ARG A 104 0.21 -8.75 11.77
N ARG A 105 0.08 -8.54 10.45
CA ARG A 105 1.19 -8.46 9.49
C ARG A 105 0.85 -7.45 8.40
N ALA A 106 1.86 -6.80 7.84
CA ALA A 106 1.68 -5.91 6.70
C ALA A 106 2.56 -6.34 5.52
N LEU A 107 2.03 -6.19 4.32
CA LEU A 107 2.71 -6.44 3.06
C LEU A 107 2.60 -5.15 2.24
N ILE A 108 3.70 -4.64 1.74
CA ILE A 108 3.74 -3.40 0.95
C ILE A 108 4.16 -3.76 -0.46
N VAL A 109 3.30 -3.51 -1.44
CA VAL A 109 3.61 -3.73 -2.85
C VAL A 109 4.67 -2.72 -3.29
N VAL A 110 5.72 -3.22 -3.91
CA VAL A 110 6.86 -2.44 -4.42
C VAL A 110 7.20 -2.86 -5.85
N GLU A 111 7.91 -2.00 -6.58
CA GLU A 111 8.41 -2.38 -7.91
C GLU A 111 9.43 -3.52 -7.82
N GLY A 112 9.52 -4.32 -8.89
CA GLY A 112 10.49 -5.41 -8.99
C GLY A 112 9.94 -6.78 -8.60
N ARG A 113 10.85 -7.75 -8.46
CA ARG A 113 10.56 -9.17 -8.22
C ARG A 113 11.10 -9.63 -6.87
N GLY A 114 10.28 -10.34 -6.10
CA GLY A 114 10.69 -11.01 -4.87
C GLY A 114 10.18 -10.33 -3.61
N VAL A 115 10.96 -10.42 -2.52
CA VAL A 115 10.61 -9.89 -1.20
C VAL A 115 11.61 -8.85 -0.73
N GLY A 116 11.09 -7.70 -0.31
CA GLY A 116 11.84 -6.68 0.39
C GLY A 116 11.84 -6.94 1.89
N ALA A 117 12.91 -7.54 2.42
CA ALA A 117 13.04 -7.84 3.85
C ALA A 117 13.93 -6.86 4.61
N ARG A 118 14.60 -5.93 3.92
CA ARG A 118 15.51 -4.96 4.53
C ARG A 118 15.51 -3.64 3.78
N PHE A 119 15.56 -2.54 4.51
CA PHE A 119 15.75 -1.20 3.97
C PHE A 119 16.89 -0.50 4.72
N GLY A 120 17.80 0.12 3.96
CA GLY A 120 19.06 0.66 4.50
C GLY A 120 18.92 1.95 5.31
N GLY A 121 17.77 2.61 5.24
CA GLY A 121 17.51 3.87 5.92
C GLY A 121 18.17 5.08 5.25
N TRP A 122 17.46 6.21 5.21
CA TRP A 122 17.98 7.49 4.74
C TRP A 122 17.04 8.64 5.16
N LYS A 123 17.51 9.87 5.02
CA LYS A 123 16.65 11.07 5.08
C LYS A 123 16.92 12.02 3.91
N ALA A 124 15.92 12.80 3.51
CA ALA A 124 16.12 13.87 2.55
C ALA A 124 16.66 15.11 3.27
N VAL A 125 17.67 15.75 2.70
CA VAL A 125 18.18 17.05 3.13
C VAL A 125 18.34 17.90 1.88
N ASN A 126 17.61 19.01 1.78
CA ASN A 126 17.56 19.88 0.60
C ASN A 126 17.24 19.11 -0.70
N GLY A 127 16.35 18.12 -0.62
CA GLY A 127 15.92 17.27 -1.74
C GLY A 127 16.87 16.10 -2.05
N GLU A 128 18.01 16.00 -1.38
CA GLU A 128 19.00 14.94 -1.62
C GLU A 128 18.93 13.85 -0.55
N ARG A 129 19.12 12.59 -0.96
CA ARG A 129 19.22 11.48 0.00
C ARG A 129 20.54 11.56 0.75
N ARG A 130 20.47 11.53 2.07
CA ARG A 130 21.61 11.53 3.00
C ARG A 130 21.46 10.40 4.03
N PRO A 131 22.56 9.92 4.62
CA PRO A 131 22.51 9.03 5.78
C PRO A 131 21.69 9.65 6.91
N LEU A 132 21.05 8.81 7.74
CA LEU A 132 20.20 9.26 8.84
C LEU A 132 20.99 10.08 9.88
N GLU A 133 22.27 9.76 10.05
CA GLU A 133 23.22 10.32 11.00
C GLU A 133 23.76 11.69 10.59
N ALA A 134 23.48 12.16 9.37
CA ALA A 134 23.88 13.49 8.95
C ALA A 134 23.37 14.55 9.95
N PRO A 135 24.10 15.63 10.25
CA PRO A 135 23.68 16.59 11.28
C PRO A 135 22.43 17.40 10.90
N GLU A 136 22.17 17.57 9.61
CA GLU A 136 21.08 18.41 9.11
C GLU A 136 19.70 17.79 9.40
N PRO A 137 18.68 18.59 9.72
CA PRO A 137 17.32 18.06 9.87
C PRO A 137 16.81 17.50 8.53
N ALA A 138 15.89 16.54 8.61
CA ALA A 138 15.23 16.03 7.42
C ALA A 138 14.29 17.08 6.81
N ASP A 139 14.10 17.02 5.50
CA ASP A 139 13.12 17.86 4.82
C ASP A 139 11.71 17.58 5.35
N ALA A 140 10.99 18.65 5.70
CA ALA A 140 9.58 18.62 6.02
C ALA A 140 8.79 19.20 4.84
N VAL A 141 8.01 18.35 4.16
CA VAL A 141 7.29 18.72 2.94
C VAL A 141 5.81 18.79 3.25
N GLN A 142 5.19 19.95 3.01
CA GLN A 142 3.74 20.06 3.07
C GLN A 142 3.11 19.34 1.87
N ARG A 143 2.12 18.50 2.17
CA ARG A 143 1.34 17.72 1.21
C ARG A 143 -0.13 18.07 1.33
N THR A 144 -0.85 17.89 0.22
CA THR A 144 -2.31 17.94 0.20
C THR A 144 -2.82 16.61 -0.33
N ALA A 145 -3.56 15.88 0.49
CA ALA A 145 -4.22 14.64 0.07
C ALA A 145 -5.34 14.93 -0.94
N PRO A 146 -5.79 13.94 -1.74
CA PRO A 146 -6.92 14.11 -2.67
C PRO A 146 -8.23 14.60 -2.04
N THR A 147 -8.40 14.35 -0.73
CA THR A 147 -9.54 14.81 0.08
C THR A 147 -9.47 16.29 0.46
N GLY A 148 -8.33 16.95 0.20
CA GLY A 148 -8.03 18.31 0.65
C GLY A 148 -7.35 18.38 2.02
N LEU A 149 -7.13 17.26 2.73
CA LEU A 149 -6.36 17.25 3.98
C LEU A 149 -4.93 17.73 3.74
N VAL A 150 -4.50 18.73 4.50
CA VAL A 150 -3.12 19.22 4.50
C VAL A 150 -2.35 18.57 5.63
N TYR A 151 -1.18 18.02 5.33
CA TYR A 151 -0.29 17.40 6.30
C TYR A 151 1.18 17.65 5.96
N VAL A 152 2.07 17.36 6.91
CA VAL A 152 3.52 17.47 6.72
C VAL A 152 4.10 16.06 6.68
N GLU A 153 4.82 15.75 5.61
CA GLU A 153 5.64 14.54 5.50
C GLU A 153 7.08 14.90 5.87
N GLU A 154 7.57 14.36 7.00
CA GLU A 154 8.99 14.40 7.33
C GLU A 154 9.70 13.28 6.56
N ARG A 155 10.61 13.65 5.65
CA ARG A 155 11.32 12.70 4.78
C ARG A 155 12.50 12.05 5.51
N ARG A 156 12.21 11.37 6.61
CA ARG A 156 13.16 10.64 7.44
C ARG A 156 12.70 9.20 7.56
N TYR A 157 13.48 8.28 7.01
CA TYR A 157 13.10 6.88 6.91
C TYR A 157 14.15 6.00 7.59
N PRO A 158 13.94 5.62 8.86
CA PRO A 158 14.79 4.67 9.58
C PRO A 158 15.03 3.37 8.83
N ALA A 159 16.20 2.78 9.03
CA ALA A 159 16.50 1.43 8.57
C ALA A 159 15.62 0.40 9.30
N TRP A 160 15.34 -0.72 8.64
CA TRP A 160 14.64 -1.85 9.24
C TRP A 160 15.05 -3.15 8.55
N GLU A 161 14.92 -4.26 9.27
CA GLU A 161 15.26 -5.59 8.80
C GLU A 161 14.30 -6.63 9.38
N ALA A 162 13.90 -7.55 8.53
CA ALA A 162 13.02 -8.68 8.81
C ALA A 162 13.76 -9.99 8.46
N PRO A 163 13.42 -11.12 9.09
CA PRO A 163 13.93 -12.42 8.68
C PRO A 163 13.64 -12.68 7.19
N ALA A 164 14.66 -12.97 6.40
CA ALA A 164 14.48 -13.24 4.97
C ALA A 164 13.65 -14.53 4.76
N PRO A 165 12.56 -14.49 3.98
CA PRO A 165 11.82 -15.71 3.64
C PRO A 165 12.68 -16.64 2.78
N GLU A 166 12.62 -17.94 3.07
CA GLU A 166 13.38 -18.94 2.31
C GLU A 166 12.86 -19.09 0.87
N GLY A 167 13.78 -19.28 -0.08
CA GLY A 167 13.45 -19.60 -1.47
C GLY A 167 12.87 -18.45 -2.30
N LEU A 168 12.69 -17.25 -1.74
CA LEU A 168 12.22 -16.08 -2.47
C LEU A 168 13.38 -15.15 -2.85
N PRO A 169 13.42 -14.64 -4.11
CA PRO A 169 14.37 -13.59 -4.47
C PRO A 169 14.24 -12.38 -3.54
N LEU A 170 15.37 -11.73 -3.22
CA LEU A 170 15.37 -10.53 -2.39
C LEU A 170 15.44 -9.27 -3.25
N LEU A 171 14.76 -8.22 -2.79
CA LEU A 171 14.82 -6.86 -3.33
C LEU A 171 14.93 -5.85 -2.18
N GLU A 172 15.11 -4.57 -2.50
CA GLU A 172 15.14 -3.51 -1.47
C GLU A 172 13.77 -3.33 -0.80
N GLY A 173 13.73 -3.34 0.52
CA GLY A 173 12.50 -3.12 1.29
C GLY A 173 11.94 -1.70 1.12
N PRO A 174 10.62 -1.51 1.21
CA PRO A 174 9.98 -0.20 1.20
C PRO A 174 10.40 0.64 2.41
N HIS A 175 10.59 1.94 2.21
CA HIS A 175 10.95 2.84 3.29
C HIS A 175 9.88 2.90 4.39
N GLN A 176 8.61 2.67 4.07
CA GLN A 176 7.52 2.66 5.05
C GLN A 176 7.57 1.50 6.04
N GLY A 177 8.33 0.43 5.74
CA GLY A 177 8.37 -0.78 6.59
C GLY A 177 8.79 -0.50 8.04
N HIS A 178 9.62 0.53 8.28
CA HIS A 178 10.05 0.88 9.65
C HIS A 178 8.87 1.26 10.55
N ALA A 179 7.83 1.91 10.02
CA ALA A 179 6.70 2.39 10.81
C ALA A 179 5.85 1.23 11.34
N ALA A 180 5.74 0.14 10.56
CA ALA A 180 5.06 -1.07 10.99
C ALA A 180 5.91 -1.85 12.01
N TRP A 181 7.21 -1.98 11.77
CA TRP A 181 8.14 -2.64 12.70
C TRP A 181 8.23 -1.92 14.05
N ALA A 182 8.22 -0.58 14.06
CA ALA A 182 8.16 0.22 15.28
C ALA A 182 6.90 -0.06 16.13
N ARG A 183 5.84 -0.63 15.53
CA ARG A 183 4.59 -1.03 16.18
C ARG A 183 4.49 -2.53 16.45
N GLY A 184 5.57 -3.28 16.21
CA GLY A 184 5.60 -4.72 16.37
C GLY A 184 4.77 -5.49 15.32
N VAL A 185 4.51 -4.88 14.16
CA VAL A 185 3.81 -5.52 13.03
C VAL A 185 4.85 -6.02 12.02
N PRO A 186 5.09 -7.34 11.92
CA PRO A 186 6.02 -7.88 10.93
C PRO A 186 5.63 -7.47 9.51
N THR A 187 6.59 -6.92 8.78
CA THR A 187 6.33 -6.29 7.49
C THR A 187 7.37 -6.65 6.45
N TYR A 188 6.89 -6.86 5.22
CA TYR A 188 7.71 -7.16 4.05
C TYR A 188 7.26 -6.32 2.85
N GLY A 189 8.22 -5.94 2.01
CA GLY A 189 7.93 -5.54 0.64
C GLY A 189 7.60 -6.76 -0.22
N VAL A 190 6.59 -6.68 -1.08
CA VAL A 190 6.26 -7.73 -2.05
C VAL A 190 6.35 -7.15 -3.45
N GLY A 191 7.24 -7.73 -4.26
CA GLY A 191 7.47 -7.27 -5.62
C GLY A 191 6.22 -7.43 -6.49
N LEU A 192 5.89 -6.39 -7.24
CA LEU A 192 4.80 -6.38 -8.21
C LEU A 192 4.97 -7.48 -9.27
N VAL A 193 6.23 -7.72 -9.68
CA VAL A 193 6.57 -8.84 -10.55
C VAL A 193 6.53 -10.11 -9.70
N SER A 194 5.73 -11.08 -10.13
CA SER A 194 5.41 -12.30 -9.37
C SER A 194 4.75 -12.06 -8.00
N LEU A 195 3.88 -11.05 -7.94
CA LEU A 195 3.12 -10.71 -6.72
C LEU A 195 2.29 -11.90 -6.24
N SER A 196 1.61 -12.61 -7.14
CA SER A 196 0.76 -13.76 -6.80
C SER A 196 1.55 -14.87 -6.10
N GLU A 197 2.70 -15.24 -6.65
CA GLU A 197 3.58 -16.28 -6.12
C GLU A 197 4.18 -15.86 -4.77
N THR A 198 4.58 -14.59 -4.66
CA THR A 198 5.14 -14.03 -3.43
C THR A 198 4.11 -14.00 -2.30
N LEU A 199 2.88 -13.55 -2.59
CA LEU A 199 1.78 -13.57 -1.63
C LEU A 199 1.46 -14.99 -1.18
N ALA A 200 1.34 -15.93 -2.13
CA ALA A 200 1.08 -17.33 -1.80
C ALA A 200 2.16 -17.92 -0.89
N ALA A 201 3.43 -17.69 -1.19
CA ALA A 201 4.54 -18.20 -0.40
C ALA A 201 4.56 -17.63 1.03
N LEU A 202 4.38 -16.31 1.19
CA LEU A 202 4.35 -15.67 2.50
C LEU A 202 3.15 -16.11 3.34
N LEU A 203 1.94 -16.07 2.76
CA LEU A 203 0.73 -16.51 3.44
C LEU A 203 0.79 -18.00 3.80
N GLY A 204 1.36 -18.84 2.94
CA GLY A 204 1.59 -20.26 3.19
C GLY A 204 2.54 -20.50 4.35
N THR A 205 3.66 -19.77 4.41
CA THR A 205 4.63 -19.82 5.51
C THR A 205 3.99 -19.45 6.85
N TRP A 206 3.01 -18.55 6.84
CA TRP A 206 2.27 -18.15 8.04
C TRP A 206 1.07 -19.05 8.36
N GLY A 207 0.84 -20.11 7.58
CA GLY A 207 -0.32 -21.00 7.76
C GLY A 207 -1.66 -20.31 7.51
N LEU A 208 -1.66 -19.23 6.73
CA LEU A 208 -2.85 -18.44 6.42
C LEU A 208 -3.53 -18.87 5.13
N LEU A 209 -2.91 -19.70 4.29
CA LEU A 209 -3.60 -20.31 3.16
C LEU A 209 -4.46 -21.49 3.62
N GLU A 210 -5.65 -21.62 3.02
CA GLU A 210 -6.43 -22.84 3.14
C GLU A 210 -5.74 -23.93 2.32
N GLY A 211 -5.40 -25.06 2.95
CA GLY A 211 -4.91 -26.21 2.21
C GLY A 211 -6.00 -26.76 1.28
N GLU A 212 -5.61 -27.30 0.13
CA GLU A 212 -6.39 -28.34 -0.53
C GLU A 212 -6.45 -29.51 0.46
N SER A 213 -7.57 -29.61 1.19
CA SER A 213 -7.90 -30.79 1.99
C SER A 213 -8.11 -31.99 1.09
#